data_AF-A0A2V5JJ53-F1
#
_entry.id   AF-A0A2V5JJ53-F1
#
_cell.length_a   1.000
_cell.length_b   1.000
_cell.length_c   1.000
_cell.angle_alpha   90.00
_cell.angle_beta   90.00
_cell.angle_gamma   90.00
#
_symmetry.space_group_name_H-M   'P 1'
#
loop_
_entity.id
_entity.type
_entity.pdbx_description
1 polymer ?
#
loop_
_entity_poly.entity_id
_entity_poly.type
_entity_poly.pdbx_seq_one_letter_code
_entity_poly.pdbx_strand_id
1 'polypeptide(L)'
;MERKSARSWIVMMPRHRTRRAFAALLALFFFLGVTHVLVGQQDDPSEIFLKAYLSAQQGEKLEHENRFNTALAKYRFAGSLIAQLRRSHPGWQSAIVEYRGRKISEGILRTQARMTKQNALGASANPLPEIAPSLPESEDWSEPGP
;
A
#
# COMPACT_ATOMS: atom_id res chain seq x y z
N MET A 1 31.31 68.00 -65.43
CA MET A 1 30.03 68.44 -64.85
C MET A 1 28.97 67.55 -65.48
N GLU A 2 28.34 66.63 -64.78
CA GLU A 2 27.29 66.89 -63.79
C GLU A 2 27.01 65.59 -63.01
N ARG A 3 26.75 65.74 -61.71
CA ARG A 3 26.44 64.65 -60.78
C ARG A 3 25.01 64.18 -61.00
N LYS A 4 24.76 62.86 -60.89
CA LYS A 4 23.45 62.35 -60.46
C LYS A 4 23.63 61.35 -59.33
N SER A 5 23.36 61.85 -58.13
CA SER A 5 23.20 61.13 -56.87
C SER A 5 21.72 60.75 -56.70
N ALA A 6 21.45 59.48 -56.35
CA ALA A 6 20.22 58.95 -55.74
C ALA A 6 20.17 57.43 -56.01
N ARG A 7 19.83 56.51 -55.11
CA ARG A 7 19.17 56.55 -53.80
C ARG A 7 19.37 55.18 -53.14
N SER A 8 19.85 55.17 -51.91
CA SER A 8 19.90 53.99 -51.02
C SER A 8 18.48 53.59 -50.61
N TRP A 9 18.09 52.33 -50.83
CA TRP A 9 16.89 51.73 -50.24
C TRP A 9 17.32 50.56 -49.34
N ILE A 10 17.51 50.87 -48.06
CA ILE A 10 17.64 49.88 -46.99
C ILE A 10 16.23 49.32 -46.74
N VAL A 11 15.99 48.08 -47.18
CA VAL A 11 14.79 47.33 -46.79
C VAL A 11 15.00 46.85 -45.35
N MET A 12 14.46 47.61 -44.41
CA MET A 12 14.42 47.27 -43.00
C MET A 12 13.28 46.26 -42.76
N MET A 13 13.59 44.96 -42.79
CA MET A 13 12.64 43.91 -42.40
C MET A 13 12.42 43.90 -40.87
N PRO A 14 11.18 43.70 -40.39
CA PRO A 14 10.85 43.79 -38.97
C PRO A 14 11.30 42.52 -38.22
N ARG A 15 12.48 42.59 -37.59
CA ARG A 15 13.07 41.51 -36.75
C ARG A 15 12.25 41.11 -35.51
N HIS A 16 11.11 41.75 -35.25
CA HIS A 16 10.31 41.54 -34.03
C HIS A 16 9.21 40.47 -34.14
N ARG A 17 8.77 40.11 -35.36
CA ARG A 17 7.65 39.17 -35.56
C ARG A 17 8.05 37.71 -35.34
N THR A 18 9.27 37.35 -35.72
CA THR A 18 9.84 36.01 -35.55
C THR A 18 10.15 35.68 -34.09
N ARG A 19 10.61 36.67 -33.30
CA ARG A 19 10.93 36.48 -31.88
C ARG A 19 9.70 36.17 -31.02
N ARG A 20 8.54 36.75 -31.36
CA ARG A 20 7.25 36.47 -30.69
C ARG A 20 6.68 35.12 -31.09
N ALA A 21 6.79 34.74 -32.37
CA ALA A 21 6.37 33.42 -32.86
C ALA A 21 7.19 32.28 -32.23
N PHE A 22 8.51 32.48 -32.09
CA PHE A 22 9.40 31.51 -31.47
C PHE A 22 9.13 31.36 -29.95
N ALA A 23 8.88 32.48 -29.26
CA ALA A 23 8.48 32.45 -27.85
C ALA A 23 7.13 31.74 -27.64
N ALA A 24 6.16 31.94 -28.54
CA ALA A 24 4.88 31.26 -28.49
C ALA A 24 5.00 29.74 -28.75
N LEU A 25 5.86 29.33 -29.69
CA LEU A 25 6.17 27.92 -29.94
C LEU A 25 6.88 27.26 -28.75
N LEU A 26 7.84 27.94 -28.14
CA LEU A 26 8.51 27.44 -26.92
C LEU A 26 7.55 27.34 -25.74
N ALA A 27 6.67 28.32 -25.56
CA ALA A 27 5.64 28.28 -24.52
C ALA A 27 4.65 27.13 -24.74
N LEU A 28 4.21 26.89 -25.98
CA LEU A 28 3.34 25.77 -26.33
C LEU A 28 4.04 24.42 -26.12
N PHE A 29 5.32 24.31 -26.50
CA PHE A 29 6.12 23.11 -26.25
C PHE A 29 6.31 22.83 -24.76
N PHE A 30 6.56 23.87 -23.95
CA PHE A 30 6.58 23.75 -22.48
C PHE A 30 5.20 23.37 -21.93
N PHE A 31 4.11 23.94 -22.45
CA PHE A 31 2.75 23.63 -21.99
C PHE A 31 2.35 22.19 -22.32
N LEU A 32 2.70 21.68 -23.51
CA LEU A 32 2.50 20.27 -23.90
C LEU A 32 3.45 19.31 -23.17
N GLY A 33 4.69 19.73 -22.89
CA GLY A 33 5.65 18.93 -22.12
C GLY A 33 5.27 18.79 -20.64
N VAL A 34 4.72 19.84 -20.03
CA VAL A 34 4.28 19.85 -18.63
C VAL A 34 3.05 18.96 -18.41
N THR A 35 2.18 18.80 -19.41
CA THR A 35 1.01 17.91 -19.27
C THR A 35 1.37 16.42 -19.14
N HIS A 36 2.56 15.99 -19.58
CA HIS A 36 2.99 14.59 -19.42
C HIS A 36 3.51 14.25 -18.02
N VAL A 37 3.80 15.24 -17.17
CA VAL A 37 4.37 15.03 -15.82
C VAL A 37 3.28 14.70 -14.78
N LEU A 38 1.99 14.87 -15.12
CA LEU A 38 0.87 14.56 -14.23
C LEU A 38 0.28 13.15 -14.39
N VAL A 39 0.83 12.30 -15.25
CA VAL A 39 0.53 10.86 -15.18
C VAL A 39 1.30 10.32 -13.99
N GLY A 40 0.60 10.16 -12.85
CA GLY A 40 1.17 9.64 -11.62
C GLY A 40 2.01 8.39 -11.89
N GLN A 41 3.15 8.28 -11.21
CA GLN A 41 4.02 7.11 -11.22
C GLN A 41 3.16 5.84 -11.09
N GLN A 42 2.85 5.18 -12.20
CA GLN A 42 2.31 3.84 -12.14
C GLN A 42 3.48 2.97 -11.68
N ASP A 43 3.46 2.57 -10.41
CA ASP A 43 4.41 1.60 -9.87
C ASP A 43 4.49 0.40 -10.84
N ASP A 44 5.70 0.06 -11.30
CA ASP A 44 5.92 -1.07 -12.19
C ASP A 44 5.31 -2.33 -11.54
N PRO A 45 4.44 -3.09 -12.24
CA PRO A 45 3.84 -4.31 -11.69
C PRO A 45 4.88 -5.28 -11.12
N SER A 46 6.09 -5.31 -11.67
CA SER A 46 7.21 -6.12 -11.18
C SER A 46 7.67 -5.70 -9.78
N GLU A 47 7.72 -4.38 -9.51
CA GLU A 47 8.08 -3.83 -8.20
C GLU A 47 6.98 -4.09 -7.15
N ILE A 48 5.71 -3.91 -7.53
CA ILE A 48 4.57 -4.23 -6.66
C ILE A 48 4.62 -5.71 -6.26
N PHE A 49 4.84 -6.60 -7.23
CA PHE A 49 4.95 -8.03 -6.99
C PHE A 49 6.15 -8.37 -6.11
N LEU A 50 7.33 -7.82 -6.41
CA LEU A 50 8.54 -8.07 -5.63
C LEU A 50 8.35 -7.64 -4.16
N LYS A 51 7.75 -6.48 -3.93
CA LYS A 51 7.43 -5.99 -2.59
C LYS A 51 6.44 -6.90 -1.86
N ALA A 52 5.43 -7.41 -2.57
CA ALA A 52 4.49 -8.38 -2.01
C ALA A 52 5.21 -9.68 -1.61
N TYR A 53 6.06 -10.20 -2.50
CA TYR A 53 6.83 -11.42 -2.28
C TYR A 53 7.77 -11.30 -1.06
N LEU A 54 8.58 -10.24 -1.00
CA LEU A 54 9.50 -10.01 0.13
C LEU A 54 8.74 -9.80 1.44
N SER A 55 7.61 -9.11 1.41
CA SER A 55 6.76 -8.93 2.60
C SER A 55 6.18 -10.26 3.07
N ALA A 56 5.75 -11.14 2.15
CA ALA A 56 5.28 -12.48 2.50
C ALA A 56 6.40 -13.35 3.09
N GLN A 57 7.62 -13.29 2.54
CA GLN A 57 8.79 -13.99 3.08
C GLN A 57 9.15 -13.50 4.50
N GLN A 58 9.06 -12.19 4.76
CA GLN A 58 9.20 -11.66 6.12
C GLN A 58 8.10 -12.18 7.05
N GLY A 59 6.86 -12.27 6.57
CA GLY A 59 5.76 -12.86 7.33
C GLY A 59 6.02 -14.31 7.71
N GLU A 60 6.50 -15.12 6.77
CA GLU A 60 6.86 -16.53 6.98
C GLU A 60 7.98 -16.67 8.02
N LYS A 61 9.04 -15.88 7.90
CA LYS A 61 10.12 -15.85 8.89
C LYS A 61 9.59 -15.52 10.29
N LEU A 62 8.76 -14.48 10.41
CA LEU A 62 8.18 -14.07 11.70
C LEU A 62 7.21 -15.12 12.26
N GLU A 63 6.49 -15.85 11.40
CA GLU A 63 5.63 -16.97 11.80
C GLU A 63 6.49 -18.09 12.42
N HIS A 64 7.62 -18.43 11.80
CA HIS A 64 8.57 -19.41 12.34
C HIS A 64 9.20 -18.98 13.68
N GLU A 65 9.38 -17.68 13.89
CA GLU A 65 9.83 -17.10 15.16
C GLU A 65 8.71 -17.01 16.23
N ASN A 66 7.51 -17.54 15.97
CA ASN A 66 6.30 -17.43 16.80
C ASN A 66 5.84 -15.97 17.04
N ARG A 67 6.28 -15.02 16.21
CA ARG A 67 5.89 -13.61 16.28
C ARG A 67 4.63 -13.35 15.45
N PHE A 68 3.55 -14.02 15.81
CA PHE A 68 2.37 -14.14 14.97
C PHE A 68 1.65 -12.81 14.66
N ASN A 69 1.61 -11.87 15.61
CA ASN A 69 1.03 -10.54 15.37
C ASN A 69 1.76 -9.80 14.23
N THR A 70 3.09 -9.78 14.27
CA THR A 70 3.89 -9.13 13.24
C THR A 70 3.90 -9.90 11.93
N ALA A 71 3.87 -11.24 12.00
CA ALA A 71 3.74 -12.10 10.82
C ALA A 71 2.43 -11.82 10.07
N LEU A 72 1.32 -11.74 10.81
CA LEU A 72 0.00 -11.46 10.25
C LEU A 72 -0.05 -10.09 9.58
N ALA A 73 0.55 -9.06 10.18
CA ALA A 73 0.65 -7.74 9.58
C ALA A 73 1.40 -7.76 8.24
N LYS A 74 2.53 -8.48 8.18
CA LYS A 74 3.32 -8.66 6.95
C LYS A 74 2.55 -9.41 5.86
N TYR A 75 1.86 -10.49 6.22
CA TYR A 75 1.03 -11.22 5.26
C TYR A 75 -0.15 -10.39 4.74
N ARG A 76 -0.84 -9.64 5.60
CA ARG A 76 -1.93 -8.74 5.16
C ARG A 76 -1.42 -7.64 4.23
N PHE A 77 -0.26 -7.06 4.53
CA PHE A 77 0.37 -6.09 3.63
C PHE A 77 0.71 -6.72 2.27
N ALA A 78 1.33 -7.89 2.25
CA ALA A 78 1.60 -8.62 1.01
C ALA A 78 0.32 -8.93 0.21
N GLY A 79 -0.75 -9.35 0.89
CA GLY A 79 -2.06 -9.60 0.28
C GLY A 79 -2.66 -8.34 -0.36
N SER A 80 -2.51 -7.18 0.30
CA SER A 80 -3.00 -5.91 -0.25
C SER A 80 -2.28 -5.51 -1.54
N LEU A 81 -0.97 -5.78 -1.65
CA LEU A 81 -0.18 -5.53 -2.85
C LEU A 81 -0.56 -6.47 -3.99
N ILE A 82 -0.81 -7.76 -3.71
CA ILE A 82 -1.33 -8.69 -4.72
C ILE A 82 -2.71 -8.27 -5.21
N ALA A 83 -3.60 -7.84 -4.30
CA ALA A 83 -4.91 -7.35 -4.67
C ALA A 83 -4.84 -6.06 -5.51
N GLN A 84 -3.93 -5.15 -5.17
CA GLN A 84 -3.64 -3.97 -6.00
C GLN A 84 -3.16 -4.39 -7.39
N LEU A 85 -2.16 -5.27 -7.47
CA LEU A 85 -1.58 -5.75 -8.72
C LEU A 85 -2.64 -6.39 -9.64
N ARG A 86 -3.54 -7.21 -9.09
CA ARG A 86 -4.66 -7.80 -9.85
C ARG A 86 -5.62 -6.76 -10.42
N ARG A 87 -5.85 -5.66 -9.69
CA ARG A 87 -6.76 -4.58 -10.12
C ARG A 87 -6.11 -3.66 -11.14
N SER A 88 -4.86 -3.26 -10.94
CA SER A 88 -4.17 -2.30 -11.81
C SER A 88 -3.54 -2.96 -13.04
N HIS A 89 -3.14 -4.24 -12.96
CA HIS A 89 -2.42 -4.96 -14.01
C HIS A 89 -2.93 -6.41 -14.18
N PRO A 90 -4.21 -6.62 -14.57
CA PRO A 90 -4.84 -7.95 -14.58
C PRO A 90 -4.19 -8.98 -15.51
N GLY A 91 -3.53 -8.54 -16.59
CA GLY A 91 -2.83 -9.42 -17.52
C GLY A 91 -1.38 -9.75 -17.13
N TRP A 92 -0.85 -9.10 -16.09
CA TRP A 92 0.55 -9.26 -15.71
C TRP A 92 0.74 -10.57 -14.96
N GLN A 93 1.47 -11.52 -15.58
CA GLN A 93 1.87 -12.81 -15.01
C GLN A 93 0.78 -13.48 -14.14
N SER A 94 -0.46 -13.52 -14.62
CA SER A 94 -1.63 -13.90 -13.82
C SER A 94 -1.43 -15.22 -13.04
N ALA A 95 -0.84 -16.23 -13.67
CA ALA A 95 -0.54 -17.51 -13.04
C ALA A 95 0.32 -17.39 -11.76
N ILE A 96 1.38 -16.58 -11.77
CA ILE A 96 2.25 -16.41 -10.59
C ILE A 96 1.58 -15.54 -9.52
N VAL A 97 0.82 -14.53 -9.94
CA VAL A 97 0.07 -13.64 -9.04
C VAL A 97 -1.01 -14.43 -8.29
N GLU A 98 -1.75 -15.29 -8.99
CA GLU A 98 -2.75 -16.18 -8.38
C GLU A 98 -2.11 -17.16 -7.41
N TYR A 99 -1.02 -17.83 -7.82
CA TYR A 99 -0.30 -18.76 -6.95
C TYR A 99 0.19 -18.07 -5.67
N ARG A 100 0.87 -16.93 -5.80
CA ARG A 100 1.39 -16.20 -4.64
C ARG A 100 0.27 -15.62 -3.77
N GLY A 101 -0.81 -15.11 -4.38
CA GLY A 101 -1.99 -14.66 -3.65
C GLY A 101 -2.61 -15.77 -2.80
N ARG A 102 -2.73 -16.97 -3.34
CA ARG A 102 -3.17 -18.16 -2.60
C ARG A 102 -2.21 -18.51 -1.47
N LYS A 103 -0.90 -18.58 -1.72
CA LYS A 103 0.11 -18.87 -0.68
C LYS A 103 0.08 -17.86 0.47
N ILE A 104 -0.10 -16.57 0.17
CA ILE A 104 -0.23 -15.52 1.19
C ILE A 104 -1.49 -15.73 2.01
N SER A 105 -2.62 -16.03 1.36
CA SER A 105 -3.90 -16.28 2.04
C SER A 105 -3.83 -17.50 2.96
N GLU A 106 -3.18 -18.58 2.52
CA GLU A 106 -2.87 -19.75 3.36
C GLU A 106 -2.03 -19.35 4.59
N GLY A 107 -1.02 -18.49 4.40
CA GLY A 107 -0.19 -17.97 5.49
C GLY A 107 -0.97 -17.16 6.52
N ILE A 108 -1.89 -16.32 6.07
CA ILE A 108 -2.80 -15.55 6.94
C ILE A 108 -3.63 -16.50 7.81
N LEU A 109 -4.33 -17.46 7.18
CA LEU A 109 -5.19 -18.40 7.89
C LEU A 109 -4.43 -19.25 8.90
N ARG A 110 -3.26 -19.77 8.49
CA ARG A 110 -2.39 -20.56 9.37
C ARG A 110 -1.90 -19.74 10.57
N THR A 111 -1.48 -18.50 10.35
CA THR A 111 -1.04 -17.60 11.42
C THR A 111 -2.18 -17.29 12.39
N GLN A 112 -3.37 -16.96 11.88
CA GLN A 112 -4.56 -16.70 12.71
C GLN A 112 -4.98 -17.92 13.53
N ALA A 113 -4.93 -19.12 12.95
CA ALA A 113 -5.22 -20.36 13.66
C ALA A 113 -4.23 -20.59 14.82
N ARG A 114 -2.92 -20.38 14.58
CA ARG A 114 -1.90 -20.46 15.65
C ARG A 114 -2.12 -19.44 16.75
N MET A 115 -2.45 -18.19 16.41
CA MET A 115 -2.77 -17.14 17.39
C MET A 115 -3.96 -17.51 18.26
N THR A 116 -5.04 -18.01 17.64
CA THR A 116 -6.25 -18.44 18.36
C THR A 116 -5.93 -19.57 19.34
N LYS A 117 -5.16 -20.57 18.89
CA LYS A 117 -4.69 -21.66 19.74
C LYS A 117 -3.86 -21.14 20.93
N GLN A 118 -2.92 -20.23 20.69
CA GLN A 118 -2.08 -19.66 21.74
C GLN A 118 -2.90 -18.86 22.76
N ASN A 119 -3.89 -18.10 22.30
CA ASN A 119 -4.79 -17.35 23.18
C ASN A 119 -5.65 -18.26 24.05
N ALA A 120 -6.19 -19.35 23.48
CA ALA A 120 -6.97 -20.34 24.23
C ALA A 120 -6.14 -21.05 25.31
N LEU A 121 -4.89 -21.41 24.99
CA LEU A 121 -3.96 -21.99 25.97
C LEU A 121 -3.62 -21.01 27.09
N GLY A 122 -3.43 -19.73 26.77
CA GLY A 122 -3.20 -18.68 27.77
C GLY A 122 -4.41 -18.45 28.68
N ALA A 123 -5.62 -18.44 28.11
CA ALA A 123 -6.86 -18.30 28.88
C ALA A 123 -7.09 -19.51 29.82
N SER A 124 -6.81 -20.73 29.35
CA SER A 124 -6.92 -21.94 30.18
C SER A 124 -5.90 -21.96 31.33
N ALA A 125 -4.75 -21.30 31.19
CA ALA A 125 -3.73 -21.22 32.22
C ALA A 125 -4.06 -20.20 33.33
N ASN A 126 -5.02 -19.31 33.10
CA ASN A 126 -5.49 -18.33 34.07
C ASN A 126 -7.03 -18.37 34.16
N PRO A 127 -7.60 -19.45 34.74
CA PRO A 127 -9.03 -19.45 35.02
C PRO A 127 -9.35 -18.28 35.94
N LEU A 128 -10.24 -17.40 35.50
CA LEU A 128 -10.84 -16.37 36.36
C LEU A 128 -11.34 -17.04 37.64
N PRO A 129 -11.18 -16.42 38.82
CA PRO A 129 -11.79 -16.95 40.03
C PRO A 129 -13.30 -17.00 39.80
N GLU A 130 -13.84 -18.21 39.70
CA GLU A 130 -15.27 -18.44 39.66
C GLU A 130 -15.84 -17.87 40.95
N ILE A 131 -16.54 -16.74 40.82
CA ILE A 131 -17.30 -16.15 41.92
C ILE A 131 -18.43 -17.14 42.18
N ALA A 132 -18.15 -18.10 43.07
CA ALA A 132 -19.14 -19.04 43.56
C ALA A 132 -20.32 -18.22 44.11
N PRO A 133 -21.57 -18.47 43.68
CA PRO A 133 -22.71 -17.85 44.33
C PRO A 133 -22.69 -18.32 45.79
N SER A 134 -22.47 -17.38 46.71
CA SER A 134 -22.54 -17.65 48.15
C SER A 134 -23.92 -18.22 48.45
N LEU A 135 -23.93 -19.47 48.91
CA LEU A 135 -25.09 -20.15 49.46
C LEU A 135 -25.78 -19.18 50.44
N PRO A 136 -27.09 -18.92 50.35
CA PRO A 136 -27.76 -18.14 51.39
C PRO A 136 -27.61 -18.90 52.70
N GLU A 137 -26.91 -18.28 53.64
CA GLU A 137 -26.75 -18.74 55.02
C GLU A 137 -28.15 -18.81 55.64
N SER A 138 -28.73 -20.00 55.67
CA SER A 138 -29.99 -20.24 56.35
C SER A 138 -29.73 -20.08 57.84
N GLU A 139 -30.26 -19.00 58.41
CA GLU A 139 -30.48 -18.76 59.83
C GLU A 139 -31.28 -19.93 60.43
N ASP A 140 -30.59 -20.99 60.87
CA ASP A 140 -31.18 -22.04 61.68
C ASP A 140 -30.71 -21.88 63.13
N TRP A 141 -31.40 -20.95 63.77
CA TRP A 141 -31.82 -21.01 65.17
C TRP A 141 -31.25 -22.17 66.00
N SER A 142 -30.43 -21.82 66.99
CA SER A 142 -30.17 -22.66 68.15
C SER A 142 -30.39 -21.81 69.40
N GLU A 143 -31.56 -21.94 70.02
CA GLU A 143 -31.86 -21.40 71.33
C GLU A 143 -31.35 -22.39 72.40
N PRO A 144 -30.41 -22.00 73.30
CA PRO A 144 -29.90 -22.91 74.32
C PRO A 144 -30.47 -22.57 75.70
N GLY A 145 -31.54 -23.26 76.10
CA GLY A 145 -31.98 -23.60 77.48
C GLY A 145 -32.09 -22.49 78.54
N PRO A 146 -32.42 -22.81 79.81
CA PRO A 146 -32.82 -24.09 80.41
C PRO A 146 -34.33 -24.22 80.71
#